data_AF-A0A7S4MRT0-F1
#
_entry.id   AF-A0A7S4MRT0-F1
#
_cell.length_a   1.000
_cell.length_b   1.000
_cell.length_c   1.000
_cell.angle_alpha   90.00
_cell.angle_beta   90.00
_cell.angle_gamma   90.00
#
_symmetry.space_group_name_H-M   'P 1'
#
loop_
_entity.id
_entity.type
_entity.pdbx_description
1 polymer ?
#
loop_
_entity_poly.entity_id
_entity_poly.type
_entity_poly.pdbx_seq_one_letter_code
_entity_poly.pdbx_strand_id
1 'polypeptide(L)'
;ERAGTANDKTSDVVIAFEGPPTFEPSGFIIYLIKIMFAVDGYDSEHVYDKSCAEIITFAFQILVAICATVPDAGKSLITIPKVEEWIAKLLVHSNNENIRDAALFGFYSLFGCLNSHELKFELFSKLLCIFQCMESVCATAEQFYRLLEMLVRRFHEQNQEIVASNHFSEFFNSLIHSLRTHPIVEVTSQIHDPVLAGILTLLTTLNSFRNDLKQRTGVQLMEEVFYKCLFEIPTFDSNPNEP
;
A
#
# COMPACT_ATOMS: atom_id res chain seq x y z
N GLU A 1 47.02 -43.77 60.37
CA GLU A 1 46.50 -42.94 59.26
C GLU A 1 44.98 -43.05 59.23
N ARG A 2 44.27 -41.98 59.61
CA ARG A 2 42.81 -41.90 59.58
C ARG A 2 42.42 -41.13 58.32
N ALA A 3 41.87 -41.82 57.32
CA ALA A 3 41.30 -41.18 56.14
C ALA A 3 39.94 -40.56 56.53
N GLY A 4 39.85 -39.24 56.36
CA GLY A 4 38.67 -38.44 56.63
C GLY A 4 37.57 -38.70 55.60
N THR A 5 36.37 -38.86 56.12
CA THR A 5 35.09 -38.74 55.42
C THR A 5 34.83 -37.29 55.03
N ALA A 6 34.65 -37.01 53.74
CA ALA A 6 33.93 -35.83 53.26
C ALA A 6 33.06 -36.26 52.07
N ASN A 7 31.80 -36.53 52.37
CA ASN A 7 30.76 -36.85 51.40
C ASN A 7 30.15 -35.52 50.97
N ASP A 8 30.74 -34.89 49.96
CA ASP A 8 30.25 -33.63 49.40
C ASP A 8 29.10 -33.94 48.44
N LYS A 9 27.87 -33.95 48.97
CA LYS A 9 26.64 -33.95 48.18
C LYS A 9 26.24 -32.51 47.91
N THR A 10 26.96 -31.85 47.01
CA THR A 10 26.40 -30.71 46.28
C THR A 10 25.37 -31.27 45.31
N SER A 11 24.11 -31.28 45.77
CA SER A 11 22.95 -31.49 44.91
C SER A 11 22.89 -30.29 43.96
N ASP A 12 23.42 -30.45 42.76
CA ASP A 12 23.25 -29.50 41.67
C ASP A 12 21.75 -29.39 41.37
N VAL A 13 21.13 -28.35 41.93
CA VAL A 13 19.83 -27.87 41.45
C VAL A 13 20.12 -27.27 40.08
N VAL A 14 19.94 -28.09 39.04
CA VAL A 14 19.86 -27.61 37.67
C VAL A 14 18.57 -26.79 37.60
N ILE A 15 18.71 -25.47 37.80
CA ILE A 15 17.66 -24.53 37.45
C ILE A 15 17.60 -24.58 35.92
N ALA A 16 16.62 -25.31 35.41
CA ALA A 16 16.24 -25.22 34.01
C ALA A 16 15.82 -23.77 33.78
N PHE A 17 16.71 -22.97 33.19
CA PHE A 17 16.30 -21.71 32.59
C PHE A 17 15.37 -22.10 31.45
N GLU A 18 14.06 -21.92 31.65
CA GLU A 18 13.13 -21.76 30.55
C GLU A 18 13.78 -20.76 29.59
N GLY A 19 13.93 -21.16 28.32
CA GLY A 19 14.59 -20.32 27.32
C GLY A 19 13.99 -18.91 27.31
N PRO A 20 14.70 -17.91 26.75
CA PRO A 20 14.17 -16.56 26.64
C PRO A 20 12.75 -16.62 26.06
N PRO A 21 11.79 -15.84 26.61
CA PRO A 21 10.40 -15.91 26.19
C PRO A 21 10.33 -15.79 24.68
N THR A 22 9.65 -16.74 24.03
CA THR A 22 9.48 -16.74 22.58
C THR A 22 8.68 -15.51 22.20
N PHE A 23 9.34 -14.54 21.56
CA PHE A 23 8.68 -13.36 21.01
C PHE A 23 7.65 -13.80 19.98
N GLU A 24 6.37 -13.51 20.23
CA GLU A 24 5.29 -13.78 19.30
C GLU A 24 5.09 -12.56 18.37
N PRO A 25 5.54 -12.61 17.11
CA PRO A 25 5.62 -11.40 16.28
C PRO A 25 4.23 -10.86 15.90
N SER A 26 3.27 -11.75 15.70
CA SER A 26 1.87 -11.44 15.37
C SER A 26 1.23 -10.50 16.39
N GLY A 27 1.34 -10.80 17.69
CA GLY A 27 0.75 -9.99 18.76
C GLY A 27 1.33 -8.58 18.81
N PHE A 28 2.65 -8.45 18.66
CA PHE A 28 3.31 -7.15 18.66
C PHE A 28 3.01 -6.34 17.40
N ILE A 29 2.96 -6.96 16.22
CA ILE A 29 2.55 -6.31 14.97
C ILE A 29 1.11 -5.77 15.09
N ILE A 30 0.18 -6.57 15.62
CA ILE A 30 -1.20 -6.12 15.87
C ILE A 30 -1.23 -4.92 16.81
N TYR A 31 -0.38 -4.91 17.85
CA TYR A 31 -0.28 -3.78 18.77
C TYR A 31 0.21 -2.51 18.08
N LEU A 32 1.25 -2.60 17.23
CA LEU A 32 1.72 -1.47 16.42
C LEU A 32 0.62 -0.94 15.50
N ILE A 33 -0.13 -1.83 14.84
CA ILE A 33 -1.28 -1.44 14.00
C ILE A 33 -2.31 -0.69 14.83
N LYS A 34 -2.67 -1.19 16.01
CA LYS A 34 -3.62 -0.51 16.91
C LYS A 34 -3.15 0.89 17.32
N ILE A 35 -1.86 1.08 17.58
CA ILE A 35 -1.29 2.42 17.85
C ILE A 35 -1.53 3.34 16.66
N MET A 36 -1.19 2.88 15.45
CA MET A 36 -1.35 3.68 14.23
C MET A 36 -2.83 4.08 13.99
N PHE A 37 -3.77 3.16 14.25
CA PHE A 37 -5.20 3.45 14.17
C PHE A 37 -5.70 4.47 15.20
N ALA A 38 -5.19 4.38 16.42
CA ALA A 38 -5.60 5.26 17.52
C ALA A 38 -5.14 6.69 17.28
N VAL A 39 -3.93 6.86 16.73
CA VAL A 39 -3.31 8.16 16.43
C VAL A 39 -4.08 8.91 15.34
N ASP A 40 -4.52 8.21 14.29
CA ASP A 40 -5.32 8.82 13.21
C ASP A 40 -6.74 9.23 13.66
N GLY A 41 -7.27 8.64 14.73
CA GLY A 41 -8.61 8.94 15.26
C GLY A 41 -8.69 10.17 16.17
N TYR A 42 -7.58 10.85 16.45
CA TYR A 42 -7.57 12.07 17.25
C TYR A 42 -7.91 13.29 16.38
N ASP A 43 -9.21 13.59 16.26
CA ASP A 43 -9.71 14.90 15.81
C ASP A 43 -9.40 15.95 16.88
N SER A 44 -8.18 16.47 16.90
CA SER A 44 -7.83 17.60 17.77
C SER A 44 -7.27 18.73 16.93
N GLU A 45 -7.94 19.88 17.01
CA GLU A 45 -7.57 21.17 16.40
C GLU A 45 -6.05 21.39 16.33
N HIS A 46 -5.46 21.12 15.15
CA HIS A 46 -4.16 21.53 14.58
C HIS A 46 -2.84 21.41 15.38
N VAL A 47 -2.85 21.16 16.69
CA VAL A 47 -1.63 21.20 17.52
C VAL A 47 -0.87 19.87 17.53
N TYR A 48 -1.52 18.76 17.17
CA TYR A 48 -0.93 17.41 17.30
C TYR A 48 -0.56 16.74 15.97
N ASP A 49 -0.80 17.38 14.82
CA ASP A 49 -0.66 16.75 13.50
C ASP A 49 0.75 16.24 13.22
N LYS A 50 1.78 16.99 13.63
CA LYS A 50 3.18 16.60 13.45
C LYS A 50 3.58 15.45 14.36
N SER A 51 3.15 15.47 15.61
CA SER A 51 3.43 14.39 16.58
C SER A 51 2.75 13.08 16.17
N CYS A 52 1.55 13.14 15.59
CA CYS A 52 0.86 11.98 15.05
C CYS A 52 1.68 11.34 13.91
N ALA A 53 2.13 12.12 12.93
CA ALA A 53 2.96 11.61 11.83
C ALA A 53 4.30 11.02 12.29
N GLU A 54 4.91 11.62 13.32
CA GLU A 54 6.13 11.07 13.95
C GLU A 54 5.87 9.70 14.58
N ILE A 55 4.75 9.52 15.30
CA ILE A 55 4.37 8.22 15.88
C ILE A 55 4.15 7.17 14.79
N ILE A 56 3.45 7.52 13.71
CA ILE A 56 3.26 6.63 12.55
C ILE A 56 4.63 6.23 11.95
N THR A 57 5.52 7.21 11.77
CA THR A 57 6.87 6.99 11.25
C THR A 57 7.65 6.00 12.13
N PHE A 58 7.66 6.21 13.45
CA PHE A 58 8.34 5.29 14.38
C PHE A 58 7.71 3.90 14.39
N ALA A 59 6.38 3.80 14.35
CA ALA A 59 5.68 2.52 14.29
C ALA A 59 6.08 1.74 13.03
N PHE A 60 6.17 2.40 11.87
CA PHE A 60 6.65 1.78 10.64
C PHE A 60 8.12 1.37 10.72
N GLN A 61 9.00 2.19 11.30
CA GLN A 61 10.42 1.82 11.47
C GLN A 61 10.58 0.54 12.29
N ILE A 62 9.80 0.41 13.38
CA ILE A 62 9.79 -0.80 14.20
C ILE A 62 9.22 -1.97 13.41
N LEU A 63 8.11 -1.78 12.69
CA LEU A 63 7.50 -2.81 11.87
C LEU A 63 8.45 -3.34 10.79
N VAL A 64 9.13 -2.44 10.09
CA VAL A 64 10.16 -2.75 9.08
C VAL A 64 11.30 -3.55 9.71
N ALA A 65 11.80 -3.11 10.87
CA ALA A 65 12.87 -3.82 11.59
C ALA A 65 12.45 -5.24 11.97
N ILE A 66 11.22 -5.44 12.45
CA ILE A 66 10.68 -6.75 12.79
C ILE A 66 10.53 -7.63 11.55
N CYS A 67 9.93 -7.11 10.48
CA CYS A 67 9.76 -7.87 9.23
C CYS A 67 11.11 -8.25 8.58
N ALA A 68 12.15 -7.45 8.78
CA ALA A 68 13.49 -7.73 8.27
C ALA A 68 14.26 -8.77 9.12
N THR A 69 14.04 -8.80 10.44
CA THR A 69 14.87 -9.58 11.38
C THR A 69 14.21 -10.86 11.87
N VAL A 70 12.88 -10.87 11.98
CA VAL A 70 12.13 -11.97 12.55
C VAL A 70 11.57 -12.85 11.42
N PRO A 71 11.89 -14.16 11.40
CA PRO A 71 11.31 -15.08 10.43
C PRO A 71 9.78 -15.03 10.46
N ASP A 72 9.16 -15.13 9.28
CA ASP A 72 7.70 -15.14 9.10
C ASP A 72 6.94 -13.90 9.60
N ALA A 73 7.60 -12.86 10.11
CA ALA A 73 6.92 -11.64 10.54
C ALA A 73 6.24 -10.91 9.37
N GLY A 74 6.87 -10.88 8.19
CA GLY A 74 6.25 -10.34 6.98
C GLY A 74 4.99 -11.10 6.57
N LYS A 75 5.01 -12.45 6.64
CA LYS A 75 3.84 -13.29 6.40
C LYS A 75 2.75 -13.05 7.45
N SER A 76 3.15 -12.94 8.71
CA SER A 76 2.24 -12.64 9.81
C SER A 76 1.53 -11.32 9.60
N LEU A 77 2.24 -10.26 9.19
CA LEU A 77 1.67 -8.95 8.86
C LEU A 77 0.63 -9.02 7.75
N ILE A 78 0.96 -9.70 6.64
CA ILE A 78 0.10 -9.77 5.46
C ILE A 78 -1.16 -10.60 5.72
N THR A 79 -1.07 -11.60 6.61
CA THR A 79 -2.20 -12.47 6.98
C THR A 79 -3.10 -11.89 8.06
N ILE A 80 -2.79 -10.69 8.58
CA ILE A 80 -3.67 -10.01 9.55
C ILE A 80 -5.05 -9.78 8.92
N PRO A 81 -6.14 -10.16 9.62
CA PRO A 81 -7.48 -9.88 9.13
C PRO A 81 -7.68 -8.39 8.91
N LYS A 82 -8.29 -8.02 7.77
CA LYS A 82 -8.61 -6.62 7.42
C LYS A 82 -7.39 -5.70 7.33
N VAL A 83 -6.23 -6.26 6.97
CA VAL A 83 -5.02 -5.46 6.72
C VAL A 83 -5.26 -4.42 5.61
N GLU A 84 -6.15 -4.70 4.65
CA GLU A 84 -6.57 -3.78 3.60
C GLU A 84 -7.29 -2.54 4.18
N GLU A 85 -8.20 -2.75 5.15
CA GLU A 85 -8.90 -1.65 5.84
C GLU A 85 -7.91 -0.75 6.58
N TRP A 86 -6.85 -1.34 7.16
CA TRP A 86 -5.79 -0.60 7.82
C TRP A 86 -4.98 0.26 6.85
N ILE A 87 -4.53 -0.34 5.76
CA ILE A 87 -3.75 0.36 4.73
C ILE A 87 -4.59 1.51 4.15
N ALA A 88 -5.87 1.24 3.81
CA ALA A 88 -6.79 2.24 3.29
C ALA A 88 -7.03 3.37 4.29
N LYS A 89 -7.21 3.07 5.58
CA LYS A 89 -7.38 4.10 6.61
C LYS A 89 -6.21 5.09 6.62
N LEU A 90 -4.98 4.59 6.64
CA LEU A 90 -3.79 5.46 6.73
C LEU A 90 -3.47 6.20 5.44
N LEU A 91 -3.58 5.55 4.28
CA LEU A 91 -3.14 6.11 2.99
C LEU A 91 -4.24 6.86 2.23
N VAL A 92 -5.49 6.48 2.42
CA VAL A 92 -6.62 6.98 1.63
C VAL A 92 -7.55 7.83 2.51
N HIS A 93 -7.96 7.33 3.66
CA HIS A 93 -9.04 7.97 4.44
C HIS A 93 -8.56 8.93 5.54
N SER A 94 -7.26 8.95 5.87
CA SER A 94 -6.72 9.90 6.83
C SER A 94 -6.87 11.32 6.28
N ASN A 95 -7.42 12.24 7.06
CA ASN A 95 -7.51 13.65 6.69
C ASN A 95 -6.16 14.37 6.83
N ASN A 96 -5.25 13.84 7.62
CA ASN A 96 -3.94 14.45 7.89
C ASN A 96 -2.91 14.03 6.84
N GLU A 97 -2.47 14.98 6.02
CA GLU A 97 -1.49 14.76 4.96
C GLU A 97 -0.16 14.21 5.48
N ASN A 98 0.30 14.67 6.64
CA ASN A 98 1.55 14.18 7.23
C ASN A 98 1.45 12.71 7.64
N ILE A 99 0.27 12.25 8.08
CA ILE A 99 0.03 10.83 8.36
C ILE A 99 0.06 10.03 7.06
N ARG A 100 -0.61 10.51 6.00
CA ARG A 100 -0.59 9.86 4.68
C ARG A 100 0.82 9.77 4.11
N ASP A 101 1.63 10.82 4.24
CA ASP A 101 3.03 10.83 3.81
C ASP A 101 3.89 9.85 4.63
N ALA A 102 3.75 9.85 5.96
CA ALA A 102 4.44 8.90 6.82
C ALA A 102 4.07 7.45 6.46
N ALA A 103 2.80 7.19 6.17
CA ALA A 103 2.32 5.89 5.73
C ALA A 103 2.88 5.52 4.34
N LEU A 104 2.92 6.45 3.38
CA LEU A 104 3.52 6.21 2.06
C LEU A 104 4.97 5.75 2.18
N PHE A 105 5.79 6.47 2.94
CA PHE A 105 7.19 6.09 3.11
C PHE A 105 7.32 4.79 3.90
N GLY A 106 6.49 4.60 4.93
CA GLY A 106 6.45 3.40 5.75
C GLY A 106 6.15 2.14 4.93
N PHE A 107 5.10 2.16 4.11
CA PHE A 107 4.74 1.05 3.23
C PHE A 107 5.78 0.80 2.15
N TYR A 108 6.37 1.85 1.60
CA TYR A 108 7.46 1.71 0.63
C TYR A 108 8.70 1.03 1.25
N SER A 109 9.09 1.44 2.46
CA SER A 109 10.17 0.81 3.22
C SER A 109 9.86 -0.64 3.58
N LEU A 110 8.64 -0.92 4.02
CA LEU A 110 8.15 -2.26 4.34
C LEU A 110 8.23 -3.17 3.11
N PHE A 111 7.73 -2.73 1.97
CA PHE A 111 7.83 -3.47 0.72
C PHE A 111 9.29 -3.80 0.39
N GLY A 112 10.21 -2.86 0.63
CA GLY A 112 11.64 -3.04 0.42
C GLY A 112 12.28 -4.11 1.32
N CYS A 113 11.80 -4.29 2.54
CA CYS A 113 12.37 -5.22 3.52
C CYS A 113 11.77 -6.63 3.48
N LEU A 114 10.66 -6.84 2.76
CA LEU A 114 10.09 -8.18 2.61
C LEU A 114 11.07 -9.11 1.88
N ASN A 115 11.36 -10.26 2.48
CA ASN A 115 12.43 -11.15 2.03
C ASN A 115 12.08 -11.99 0.80
N SER A 116 10.79 -12.16 0.46
CA SER A 116 10.35 -12.93 -0.70
C SER A 116 9.56 -12.10 -1.70
N HIS A 117 9.67 -12.44 -2.98
CA HIS A 117 8.84 -11.85 -4.02
C HIS A 117 7.36 -12.15 -3.80
N GLU A 118 7.02 -13.35 -3.32
CA GLU A 118 5.65 -13.75 -2.99
C GLU A 118 5.00 -12.77 -2.00
N LEU A 119 5.67 -12.46 -0.88
CA LEU A 119 5.13 -11.53 0.11
C LEU A 119 5.01 -10.10 -0.46
N LYS A 120 5.95 -9.67 -1.30
CA LYS A 120 5.86 -8.38 -2.01
C LYS A 120 4.64 -8.35 -2.92
N PHE A 121 4.38 -9.43 -3.64
CA PHE A 121 3.20 -9.56 -4.50
C PHE A 121 1.91 -9.61 -3.69
N GLU A 122 1.86 -10.34 -2.57
CA GLU A 122 0.68 -10.36 -1.71
C GLU A 122 0.36 -8.97 -1.15
N LEU A 123 1.38 -8.22 -0.69
CA LEU A 123 1.19 -6.83 -0.26
C LEU A 123 0.70 -5.94 -1.41
N PHE A 124 1.27 -6.11 -2.62
CA PHE A 124 0.84 -5.37 -3.80
C PHE A 124 -0.61 -5.70 -4.17
N SER A 125 -1.01 -6.97 -4.17
CA SER A 125 -2.38 -7.41 -4.44
C SER A 125 -3.39 -6.83 -3.44
N LYS A 126 -3.00 -6.66 -2.18
CA LYS A 126 -3.81 -5.96 -1.17
C LYS A 126 -4.00 -4.49 -1.50
N LEU A 127 -2.94 -3.82 -1.96
CA LEU A 127 -3.04 -2.44 -2.47
C LEU A 127 -3.95 -2.36 -3.70
N LEU A 128 -3.88 -3.33 -4.62
CA LEU A 128 -4.78 -3.38 -5.77
C LEU A 128 -6.25 -3.57 -5.36
N CYS A 129 -6.51 -4.38 -4.33
CA CYS A 129 -7.86 -4.52 -3.78
C CYS A 129 -8.40 -3.19 -3.25
N ILE A 130 -7.56 -2.42 -2.53
CA ILE A 130 -7.93 -1.08 -2.05
C ILE A 130 -8.25 -0.16 -3.24
N PHE A 131 -7.41 -0.15 -4.27
CA PHE A 131 -7.63 0.63 -5.49
C PHE A 131 -9.00 0.32 -6.12
N GLN A 132 -9.38 -0.96 -6.23
CA GLN A 132 -10.67 -1.39 -6.79
C GLN A 132 -11.87 -0.97 -5.94
N CYS A 133 -11.67 -0.71 -4.64
CA CYS A 133 -12.72 -0.29 -3.72
C CYS A 133 -12.75 1.23 -3.48
N MET A 134 -11.83 1.99 -4.05
CA MET A 134 -11.83 3.45 -3.87
C MET A 134 -13.01 4.10 -4.58
N GLU A 135 -13.55 5.14 -3.93
CA GLU A 135 -14.54 6.01 -4.55
C GLU A 135 -13.95 6.73 -5.76
N SER A 136 -14.78 6.97 -6.77
CA SER A 136 -14.36 7.69 -7.99
C SER A 136 -13.93 9.13 -7.69
N VAL A 137 -14.38 9.73 -6.60
CA VAL A 137 -13.95 11.06 -6.15
C VAL A 137 -13.39 10.93 -4.75
N CYS A 138 -12.06 11.02 -4.62
CA CYS A 138 -11.37 10.91 -3.33
C CYS A 138 -10.24 11.95 -3.24
N ALA A 139 -10.48 13.05 -2.52
CA ALA A 139 -9.55 14.19 -2.44
C ALA A 139 -8.20 13.86 -1.77
N THR A 140 -8.13 12.76 -1.02
CA THR A 140 -6.98 12.36 -0.20
C THR A 140 -6.19 11.20 -0.82
N ALA A 141 -6.52 10.76 -2.03
CA ALA A 141 -5.94 9.57 -2.65
C ALA A 141 -4.50 9.76 -3.19
N GLU A 142 -3.96 10.98 -3.22
CA GLU A 142 -2.69 11.29 -3.88
C GLU A 142 -1.51 10.42 -3.39
N GLN A 143 -1.32 10.32 -2.08
CA GLN A 143 -0.27 9.49 -1.49
C GLN A 143 -0.43 8.01 -1.86
N PHE A 144 -1.65 7.51 -1.92
CA PHE A 144 -1.91 6.12 -2.33
C PHE A 144 -1.46 5.86 -3.78
N TYR A 145 -1.81 6.74 -4.71
CA TYR A 145 -1.38 6.65 -6.11
C TYR A 145 0.14 6.75 -6.26
N ARG A 146 0.76 7.68 -5.52
CA ARG A 146 2.21 7.85 -5.51
C ARG A 146 2.93 6.61 -4.98
N LEU A 147 2.39 5.95 -3.95
CA LEU A 147 2.92 4.68 -3.47
C LEU A 147 2.87 3.61 -4.57
N LEU A 148 1.71 3.43 -5.21
CA LEU A 148 1.55 2.46 -6.30
C LEU A 148 2.55 2.71 -7.43
N GLU A 149 2.76 3.98 -7.80
CA GLU A 149 3.73 4.36 -8.82
C GLU A 149 5.15 3.94 -8.43
N MET A 150 5.56 4.28 -7.20
CA MET A 150 6.88 3.92 -6.66
C MET A 150 7.09 2.40 -6.62
N LEU A 151 6.05 1.63 -6.30
CA LEU A 151 6.11 0.16 -6.28
C LEU A 151 6.23 -0.42 -7.69
N VAL A 152 5.44 0.07 -8.65
CA VAL A 152 5.53 -0.35 -10.06
C VAL A 152 6.95 -0.11 -10.61
N ARG A 153 7.51 1.08 -10.38
CA ARG A 153 8.89 1.40 -10.78
C ARG A 153 9.90 0.44 -10.14
N ARG A 154 9.73 0.14 -8.86
CA ARG A 154 10.62 -0.78 -8.13
C ARG A 154 10.55 -2.21 -8.68
N PHE A 155 9.37 -2.71 -9.04
CA PHE A 155 9.24 -4.01 -9.69
C PHE A 155 9.96 -4.05 -11.06
N HIS A 156 9.87 -2.97 -11.83
CA HIS A 156 10.58 -2.84 -13.11
C HIS A 156 12.10 -2.84 -12.90
N GLU A 157 12.63 -1.97 -12.03
CA GLU A 157 14.06 -1.84 -11.74
C GLU A 157 14.69 -3.15 -11.25
N GLN A 158 13.92 -3.98 -10.55
CA GLN A 158 14.38 -5.28 -10.05
C GLN A 158 14.17 -6.42 -11.07
N ASN A 159 13.81 -6.13 -12.32
CA ASN A 159 13.51 -7.10 -13.38
C ASN A 159 12.46 -8.16 -12.97
N GLN A 160 11.52 -7.80 -12.10
CA GLN A 160 10.47 -8.71 -11.60
C GLN A 160 9.20 -8.68 -12.47
N GLU A 161 9.24 -7.98 -13.60
CA GLU A 161 8.09 -7.80 -14.48
C GLU A 161 7.55 -9.10 -15.07
N ILE A 162 8.43 -10.07 -15.35
CA ILE A 162 8.03 -11.36 -15.92
C ILE A 162 7.11 -12.10 -14.95
N VAL A 163 7.46 -12.07 -13.65
CA VAL A 163 6.69 -12.71 -12.58
C VAL A 163 5.39 -11.95 -12.31
N ALA A 164 5.41 -10.63 -12.49
CA ALA A 164 4.28 -9.73 -12.25
C ALA A 164 3.35 -9.54 -13.46
N SER A 165 3.68 -10.11 -14.63
CA SER A 165 3.09 -9.72 -15.93
C SER A 165 1.56 -9.82 -15.99
N ASN A 166 0.97 -10.86 -15.40
CA ASN A 166 -0.49 -11.00 -15.31
C ASN A 166 -1.11 -9.92 -14.42
N HIS A 167 -0.56 -9.72 -13.21
CA HIS A 167 -1.03 -8.70 -12.26
C HIS A 167 -0.92 -7.28 -12.84
N PHE A 168 0.15 -6.97 -13.55
CA PHE A 168 0.27 -5.66 -14.21
C PHE A 168 -0.70 -5.49 -15.37
N SER A 169 -1.05 -6.57 -16.08
CA SER A 169 -2.06 -6.51 -17.14
C SER A 169 -3.46 -6.29 -16.55
N GLU A 170 -3.80 -6.99 -15.47
CA GLU A 170 -5.06 -6.80 -14.73
C GLU A 170 -5.15 -5.42 -14.10
N PHE A 171 -4.06 -4.94 -13.51
CA PHE A 171 -3.98 -3.60 -12.93
C PHE A 171 -4.13 -2.53 -14.00
N PHE A 172 -3.47 -2.68 -15.15
CA PHE A 172 -3.62 -1.78 -16.29
C PHE A 172 -5.08 -1.73 -16.77
N ASN A 173 -5.73 -2.89 -16.94
CA ASN A 173 -7.14 -2.93 -17.32
C ASN A 173 -8.06 -2.28 -16.28
N SER A 174 -7.75 -2.44 -14.99
CA SER A 174 -8.49 -1.81 -13.89
C SER A 174 -8.33 -0.28 -13.92
N LEU A 175 -7.13 0.23 -14.25
CA LEU A 175 -6.88 1.66 -14.43
C LEU A 175 -7.64 2.22 -15.63
N ILE A 176 -7.66 1.52 -16.78
CA ILE A 176 -8.46 1.91 -17.95
C ILE A 176 -9.95 1.91 -17.63
N HIS A 177 -10.44 0.90 -16.91
CA HIS A 177 -11.83 0.85 -16.49
C HIS A 177 -12.18 2.02 -15.57
N SER A 178 -11.34 2.31 -14.57
CA SER A 178 -11.53 3.43 -13.65
C SER A 178 -11.50 4.78 -14.38
N LEU A 179 -10.60 4.95 -15.35
CA LEU A 179 -10.55 6.14 -16.20
C LEU A 179 -11.87 6.32 -16.98
N ARG A 180 -12.43 5.24 -17.52
CA ARG A 180 -13.68 5.24 -18.30
C ARG A 180 -14.91 5.56 -17.48
N THR A 181 -14.94 5.12 -16.22
CA THR A 181 -16.09 5.31 -15.32
C THR A 181 -15.95 6.54 -14.44
N HIS A 182 -14.78 7.20 -14.46
CA HIS A 182 -14.54 8.43 -13.71
C HIS A 182 -15.50 9.52 -14.19
N PRO A 183 -16.24 10.18 -13.27
CA PRO A 183 -17.17 11.22 -13.66
C PRO A 183 -16.39 12.39 -14.30
N ILE A 184 -16.78 12.77 -15.51
CA ILE A 184 -16.31 14.02 -16.13
C ILE A 184 -17.05 15.14 -15.43
N VAL A 185 -16.48 15.64 -14.34
CA VAL A 185 -17.02 16.82 -13.66
C VAL A 185 -16.48 18.03 -14.44
N GLU A 186 -17.36 18.78 -15.11
CA GLU A 186 -17.01 20.10 -15.64
C GLU A 186 -16.64 21.00 -14.46
N VAL A 187 -15.34 21.06 -14.15
CA VAL A 187 -14.88 21.80 -12.99
C VAL A 187 -14.87 23.29 -13.35
N THR A 188 -15.91 23.99 -12.91
CA THR A 188 -16.05 25.46 -13.01
C THR A 188 -15.03 26.23 -12.17
N SER A 189 -14.09 25.54 -11.51
CA SER A 189 -13.03 26.11 -10.68
C SER A 189 -11.78 25.22 -10.71
N GLN A 190 -10.61 25.76 -10.39
CA GLN A 190 -9.28 25.10 -10.41
C GLN A 190 -9.11 23.93 -9.40
N ILE A 191 -10.03 22.96 -9.34
CA ILE A 191 -9.94 21.82 -8.42
C ILE A 191 -9.09 20.73 -9.10
N HIS A 192 -7.93 20.45 -8.53
CA HIS A 192 -7.09 19.31 -8.90
C HIS A 192 -7.83 18.02 -8.54
N ASP A 193 -8.00 17.12 -9.51
CA ASP A 193 -8.58 15.79 -9.31
C ASP A 193 -7.45 14.77 -9.05
N PRO A 194 -7.16 14.41 -7.79
CA PRO A 194 -6.05 13.51 -7.46
C PRO A 194 -6.29 12.08 -7.95
N VAL A 195 -7.54 11.65 -8.11
CA VAL A 195 -7.88 10.31 -8.63
C VAL A 195 -7.52 10.23 -10.10
N LEU A 196 -8.01 11.18 -10.89
CA LEU A 196 -7.72 11.23 -12.32
C LEU A 196 -6.22 11.43 -12.59
N ALA A 197 -5.58 12.36 -11.87
CA ALA A 197 -4.13 12.59 -11.96
C ALA A 197 -3.34 11.32 -11.62
N GLY A 198 -3.73 10.62 -10.55
CA GLY A 198 -3.11 9.35 -10.14
C GLY A 198 -3.26 8.24 -11.17
N ILE A 199 -4.48 8.05 -11.71
CA ILE A 199 -4.76 7.06 -12.76
C ILE A 199 -3.89 7.32 -14.00
N LEU A 200 -3.85 8.57 -14.49
CA LEU A 200 -3.06 8.94 -15.67
C LEU A 200 -1.55 8.75 -15.44
N THR A 201 -1.07 9.07 -14.24
CA THR A 201 0.35 8.89 -13.85
C THR A 201 0.73 7.41 -13.85
N LEU A 202 -0.11 6.54 -13.29
CA LEU A 202 0.11 5.10 -13.27
C LEU A 202 0.06 4.49 -14.66
N LEU A 203 -0.92 4.87 -15.49
CA LEU A 203 -1.04 4.41 -16.87
C LEU A 203 0.21 4.80 -17.68
N THR A 204 0.69 6.03 -17.53
CA THR A 204 1.92 6.51 -18.16
C THR A 204 3.14 5.72 -17.68
N THR A 205 3.23 5.47 -16.37
CA THR A 205 4.31 4.70 -15.75
C THR A 205 4.36 3.27 -16.27
N LEU A 206 3.24 2.54 -16.23
CA LEU A 206 3.12 1.18 -16.76
C LEU A 206 3.44 1.12 -18.26
N ASN A 207 2.93 2.07 -19.03
CA ASN A 207 3.16 2.14 -20.47
C ASN A 207 4.62 2.46 -20.81
N SER A 208 5.35 3.19 -19.94
CA SER A 208 6.76 3.51 -20.17
C SER A 208 7.65 2.25 -20.19
N PHE A 209 7.30 1.25 -19.38
CA PHE A 209 8.07 0.03 -19.16
C PHE A 209 7.74 -1.11 -20.13
N ARG A 210 6.48 -1.21 -20.59
CA ARG A 210 6.01 -2.33 -21.42
C ARG A 210 5.82 -1.96 -22.88
N ASN A 211 6.76 -2.38 -23.73
CA ASN A 211 6.68 -2.17 -25.19
C ASN A 211 5.51 -2.91 -25.85
N ASP A 212 5.08 -4.03 -25.27
CA ASP A 212 3.90 -4.80 -25.68
C ASP A 212 2.58 -4.11 -25.30
N LEU A 213 2.54 -3.39 -24.16
CA LEU A 213 1.43 -2.50 -23.82
C LEU A 213 1.38 -1.29 -24.75
N LYS A 214 2.51 -0.65 -25.09
CA LYS A 214 2.54 0.49 -26.02
C LYS A 214 1.80 0.21 -27.34
N GLN A 215 1.99 -0.97 -27.92
CA GLN A 215 1.36 -1.34 -29.19
C GLN A 215 -0.13 -1.66 -29.08
N ARG A 216 -0.58 -2.32 -28.00
CA ARG A 216 -2.00 -2.74 -27.85
C ARG A 216 -2.88 -1.69 -27.19
N THR A 217 -2.32 -0.92 -26.27
CA THR A 217 -3.08 -0.05 -25.36
C THR A 217 -2.81 1.43 -25.56
N GLY A 218 -1.74 1.81 -26.28
CA GLY A 218 -1.52 3.22 -26.64
C GLY A 218 -2.66 3.81 -27.46
N VAL A 219 -3.23 3.03 -28.40
CA VAL A 219 -4.40 3.45 -29.19
C VAL A 219 -5.65 3.56 -28.32
N GLN A 220 -5.92 2.57 -27.46
CA GLN A 220 -7.07 2.59 -26.55
C GLN A 220 -6.99 3.74 -25.54
N LEU A 221 -5.81 4.01 -24.99
CA LEU A 221 -5.58 5.12 -24.07
C LEU A 221 -5.80 6.46 -24.76
N MET A 222 -5.29 6.63 -25.99
CA MET A 222 -5.53 7.83 -26.80
C MET A 222 -7.02 7.98 -27.14
N GLU A 223 -7.72 6.90 -27.48
CA GLU A 223 -9.16 6.92 -27.73
C GLU A 223 -9.94 7.36 -26.49
N GLU A 224 -9.64 6.83 -25.30
CA GLU A 224 -10.38 7.23 -24.09
C GLU A 224 -10.04 8.67 -23.64
N VAL A 225 -8.74 9.01 -23.55
CA VAL A 225 -8.30 10.33 -23.05
C VAL A 225 -8.66 11.45 -24.02
N PHE A 226 -8.45 11.26 -25.33
CA PHE A 226 -8.75 12.31 -26.29
C PHE A 226 -10.22 12.29 -26.72
N TYR A 227 -10.75 11.16 -27.18
CA TYR A 227 -12.09 11.17 -27.80
C TYR A 227 -13.25 11.16 -26.83
N LYS A 228 -13.07 10.78 -25.55
CA LYS A 228 -14.18 10.78 -24.58
C LYS A 228 -14.00 11.77 -23.44
N CYS A 229 -12.78 11.98 -22.95
CA CYS A 229 -12.56 12.92 -21.85
C CYS A 229 -12.36 14.38 -22.30
N LEU A 230 -11.77 14.65 -23.47
CA LEU A 230 -11.48 16.02 -23.95
C LEU A 230 -12.49 16.53 -24.99
N PHE A 231 -13.13 15.62 -25.70
CA PHE A 231 -14.12 15.93 -26.70
C PHE A 231 -15.34 15.06 -26.43
N GLU A 232 -16.23 15.48 -25.52
CA GLU A 232 -17.63 15.08 -25.68
C GLU A 232 -18.07 15.62 -27.04
N ILE A 233 -17.91 14.82 -28.09
CA ILE A 233 -18.53 15.10 -29.37
C ILE A 233 -20.02 14.95 -29.07
N PRO A 234 -20.83 16.02 -29.15
CA PRO A 234 -22.26 15.89 -28.99
C PRO A 234 -22.68 14.82 -30.01
N THR A 235 -23.15 13.67 -29.52
CA THR A 235 -23.87 12.76 -30.39
C THR A 235 -25.09 13.56 -30.82
N PHE A 236 -25.04 14.12 -32.03
CA PHE A 236 -26.21 14.63 -32.68
C PHE A 236 -27.16 13.44 -32.74
N ASP A 237 -28.13 13.42 -31.83
CA ASP A 237 -29.33 12.62 -31.99
C ASP A 237 -29.91 13.10 -33.32
N SER A 238 -29.56 12.35 -34.35
CA SER A 238 -30.16 12.41 -35.65
C SER A 238 -31.50 11.72 -35.46
N ASN A 239 -32.42 12.44 -34.82
CA ASN A 239 -33.83 12.22 -35.01
C ASN A 239 -34.29 13.22 -36.08
N PRO A 240 -34.19 12.88 -37.39
CA PRO A 240 -34.69 13.72 -38.47
C PRO A 240 -36.22 13.76 -38.55
N ASN A 241 -36.93 13.33 -37.49
CA ASN A 241 -38.37 13.19 -37.46
C ASN A 241 -38.92 13.69 -36.13
N GLU A 242 -39.00 15.01 -35.95
CA GLU A 242 -40.12 15.58 -35.21
C GLU A 242 -40.85 16.58 -36.13
N PRO A 243 -42.18 16.41 -36.31
CA PRO A 243 -43.01 17.17 -37.25
C PRO A 243 -43.25 18.64 -36.86
#